data_AF-A0A9D6H8G9-F1
#
_entry.id   AF-A0A9D6H8G9-F1
#
_cell.length_a   1.000
_cell.length_b   1.000
_cell.length_c   1.000
_cell.angle_alpha   90.00
_cell.angle_beta   90.00
_cell.angle_gamma   90.00
#
_symmetry.space_group_name_H-M   'P 1'
#
loop_
_entity.id
_entity.type
_entity.pdbx_description
1 polymer ?
#
loop_
_entity_poly.entity_id
_entity_poly.type
_entity_poly.pdbx_seq_one_letter_code
_entity_poly.pdbx_strand_id
1 'polypeptide(L)' 'MPVIEPEDKPRKKALFTARVDPSVVEMLRAYCEFLNSSSQHHVVEQLLRYAFSRDKEFQAWLEQHPLDKQGQHS' A
#
# COMPACT_ATOMS: atom_id res chain seq x y z
N MET A 1 12.58 11.12 -37.42
CA MET A 1 12.65 11.81 -36.11
C MET A 1 12.47 10.74 -35.04
N PRO A 2 13.27 10.69 -33.97
CA PRO A 2 13.04 9.69 -32.91
C PRO A 2 11.80 10.09 -32.12
N VAL A 3 10.87 9.14 -31.98
CA VAL A 3 9.66 9.29 -31.16
C VAL A 3 10.09 9.00 -29.72
N ILE A 4 10.09 10.01 -28.86
CA ILE A 4 10.33 9.85 -27.44
C ILE A 4 9.01 9.37 -26.83
N GLU A 5 8.96 8.11 -26.39
CA GLU A 5 7.82 7.58 -25.65
C GLU A 5 7.67 8.33 -24.33
N PRO A 6 6.44 8.74 -23.95
CA PRO A 6 6.22 9.50 -22.72
C PRO A 6 6.54 8.61 -21.51
N GLU A 7 7.47 9.09 -20.68
CA GLU A 7 7.83 8.45 -19.41
C GLU A 7 6.57 8.19 -18.57
N ASP A 8 6.37 6.93 -18.17
CA ASP A 8 5.27 6.48 -17.34
C ASP A 8 5.30 7.29 -16.03
N LYS A 9 4.41 8.29 -15.91
CA LYS A 9 4.40 9.20 -14.76
C LYS A 9 4.34 8.36 -13.49
N PRO A 10 5.33 8.44 -12.58
CA PRO A 10 5.36 7.60 -11.40
C PRO A 10 4.04 7.80 -10.64
N ARG A 11 3.29 6.71 -10.44
CA ARG A 11 2.03 6.73 -9.70
C ARG A 11 2.28 7.43 -8.37
N LYS A 12 1.57 8.54 -8.13
CA LYS A 12 1.72 9.35 -6.92
C LYS A 12 1.54 8.44 -5.70
N LYS A 13 2.61 8.23 -4.93
CA LYS A 13 2.54 7.54 -3.64
C LYS A 13 1.92 8.50 -2.64
N ALA A 14 0.87 8.07 -1.95
CA ALA A 14 0.31 8.81 -0.82
C ALA A 14 1.15 8.51 0.44
N LEU A 15 1.42 9.54 1.25
CA LEU A 15 2.05 9.34 2.56
C LEU A 15 0.98 8.86 3.56
N PHE A 16 1.19 7.68 4.12
CA PHE A 16 0.41 7.16 5.24
C PHE A 16 1.24 7.27 6.52
N THR A 17 0.73 8.00 7.52
CA THR A 17 1.34 8.09 8.85
C THR A 17 0.30 7.67 9.89
N ALA A 18 0.64 6.68 10.72
CA ALA A 18 -0.22 6.19 11.79
C ALA A 18 0.57 6.11 13.10
N ARG A 19 -0.11 6.36 14.22
CA ARG A 19 0.42 6.09 15.54
C ARG A 19 0.11 4.63 15.88
N VAL A 20 1.14 3.90 16.27
CA VAL A 20 1.06 2.48 16.66
C VAL A 20 1.87 2.28 17.93
N ASP A 21 1.49 1.28 18.71
CA ASP A 21 2.22 0.90 19.91
C ASP A 21 3.69 0.59 19.61
N PRO A 22 4.62 0.98 20.51
CA PRO A 22 6.05 0.76 20.29
C PRO A 22 6.39 -0.72 20.12
N SER A 23 5.71 -1.62 20.83
CA SER A 23 5.89 -3.08 20.68
C SER A 23 5.55 -3.58 19.27
N VAL A 24 4.56 -2.99 18.61
CA VAL A 24 4.19 -3.30 17.21
C VAL A 24 5.28 -2.81 16.25
N VAL A 25 5.89 -1.67 16.54
CA VAL A 25 7.02 -1.14 15.74
C VAL A 25 8.24 -2.05 15.85
N GLU A 26 8.54 -2.56 17.05
CA GLU A 26 9.63 -3.52 17.26
C GLU A 26 9.40 -4.82 16.49
N MET A 27 8.19 -5.37 16.54
CA MET A 27 7.85 -6.55 15.75
C MET A 27 7.93 -6.28 14.24
N LEU A 28 7.48 -5.11 13.77
CA LEU A 28 7.59 -4.74 12.36
C LEU A 28 9.05 -4.66 11.91
N ARG A 29 9.95 -4.13 12.74
CA ARG A 29 11.39 -4.09 12.45
C ARG A 29 11.97 -5.49 12.30
N ALA A 30 11.73 -6.35 13.28
CA ALA A 30 12.18 -7.75 13.23
C ALA A 30 11.62 -8.49 12.02
N TYR A 31 10.37 -8.21 11.65
CA TYR A 31 9.74 -8.80 10.47
C TYR A 31 10.37 -8.30 9.16
N CYS A 32 10.77 -7.03 9.08
CA CYS A 32 11.51 -6.52 7.92
C CYS A 32 12.89 -7.19 7.78
N GLU A 33 13.60 -7.38 8.90
CA GLU A 33 14.88 -8.10 8.93
C GLU A 33 14.71 -9.56 8.48
N PHE A 34 13.69 -10.24 9.00
CA PHE A 34 13.36 -11.62 8.59
C PHE A 34 13.11 -11.74 7.08
N LEU A 35 12.41 -10.77 6.48
CA LEU A 35 12.13 -10.73 5.05
C LEU A 35 13.30 -10.22 4.20
N ASN A 36 14.46 -9.89 4.79
CA ASN A 36 15.56 -9.20 4.13
C ASN A 36 15.10 -7.96 3.33
N SER A 37 14.05 -7.29 3.82
CA SER A 37 13.39 -6.19 3.11
C SER A 37 13.90 -4.84 3.59
N SER A 38 14.27 -3.98 2.64
CA SER A 38 14.91 -2.69 2.95
C SER A 38 13.93 -1.58 3.37
N SER A 39 12.61 -1.78 3.30
CA SER A 39 11.63 -0.72 3.56
C SER A 39 10.42 -1.18 4.37
N GLN A 40 10.26 -0.62 5.57
CA GLN A 40 9.09 -0.81 6.42
C GLN A 40 7.80 -0.41 5.71
N HIS A 41 7.82 0.67 4.93
CA HIS A 41 6.66 1.12 4.17
C HIS A 41 6.20 0.09 3.15
N HIS A 42 7.15 -0.58 2.46
CA HIS A 42 6.81 -1.63 1.52
C HIS A 42 6.17 -2.82 2.21
N VAL A 43 6.76 -3.27 3.34
CA VAL A 43 6.23 -4.39 4.12
C VAL A 43 4.83 -4.08 4.65
N VAL A 44 4.60 -2.88 5.20
CA VAL A 44 3.27 -2.44 5.66
C VAL A 44 2.28 -2.40 4.51
N GLU A 45 2.67 -1.88 3.33
CA GLU A 45 1.79 -1.85 2.16
C GLU A 45 1.39 -3.28 1.73
N GLN A 46 2.34 -4.22 1.69
CA GLN A 46 2.05 -5.61 1.32
C GLN A 46 1.15 -6.29 2.36
N LEU A 47 1.40 -6.06 3.66
CA LEU A 47 0.57 -6.60 4.73
C LEU A 47 -0.86 -6.06 4.68
N LEU A 48 -1.04 -4.77 4.43
CA LEU A 48 -2.37 -4.16 4.26
C LEU A 48 -3.09 -4.72 3.04
N ARG A 49 -2.43 -4.80 1.88
CA ARG A 49 -2.99 -5.43 0.67
C ARG A 49 -3.40 -6.87 0.93
N TYR A 50 -2.55 -7.63 1.60
CA TYR A 50 -2.83 -9.01 1.96
C TYR A 50 -4.05 -9.11 2.89
N ALA A 51 -4.09 -8.32 3.97
CA ALA A 51 -5.20 -8.29 4.91
C ALA A 51 -6.52 -7.96 4.19
N PHE A 52 -6.54 -6.89 3.39
CA PHE A 52 -7.74 -6.49 2.64
C PHE A 52 -8.20 -7.58 1.69
N SER A 53 -7.28 -8.27 0.99
CA SER A 53 -7.65 -9.33 0.04
C SER A 53 -8.23 -10.59 0.70
N ARG A 54 -7.91 -10.83 1.98
CA ARG A 54 -8.30 -12.05 2.72
C ARG A 54 -9.54 -11.84 3.58
N ASP A 55 -9.84 -10.61 3.95
CA ASP A 55 -11.01 -10.26 4.74
C ASP A 55 -12.28 -10.28 3.87
N LYS A 56 -13.04 -11.38 3.97
CA LYS A 56 -14.26 -11.58 3.18
C LYS A 56 -15.36 -10.57 3.53
N GLU A 57 -15.47 -10.17 4.79
CA GLU A 57 -16.47 -9.20 5.23
C GLU A 57 -16.13 -7.83 4.65
N PHE A 58 -14.85 -7.45 4.71
CA PHE A 58 -14.38 -6.22 4.09
C PHE A 58 -14.54 -6.23 2.57
N GLN A 59 -14.28 -7.35 1.90
CA GLN A 59 -14.52 -7.47 0.45
C GLN A 59 -16.01 -7.34 0.10
N ALA A 60 -16.90 -8.04 0.83
CA ALA A 60 -18.35 -7.93 0.61
C ALA A 60 -18.89 -6.52 0.88
N TRP A 61 -18.28 -5.80 1.82
CA TRP A 61 -18.55 -4.39 2.07
C TRP A 61 -18.05 -3.50 0.92
N LEU A 62 -16.85 -3.73 0.40
CA LEU A 62 -16.30 -2.99 -0.75
C LEU A 62 -17.12 -3.16 -2.03
N GLU A 63 -17.75 -4.31 -2.24
CA GLU A 63 -18.67 -4.51 -3.38
C GLU A 63 -19.88 -3.58 -3.33
N GLN A 64 -20.33 -3.22 -2.12
CA GLN A 64 -21.45 -2.30 -1.89
C GLN A 64 -20.98 -0.84 -1.80
N HIS A 65 -19.69 -0.62 -1.54
CA HIS A 65 -19.06 0.68 -1.37
C HIS A 65 -17.77 0.78 -2.21
N PRO A 66 -17.86 0.84 -3.54
CA PRO A 66 -16.69 0.92 -4.38
C PRO A 66 -15.88 2.17 -4.05
N LEU A 67 -14.57 2.00 -3.88
CA LEU A 67 -13.64 3.12 -3.68
C LEU A 67 -13.79 4.08 -4.86
N ASP A 68 -14.23 5.31 -4.58
CA ASP A 68 -14.45 6.33 -5.60
C ASP A 68 -13.14 6.55 -6.39
N LYS A 69 -13.22 6.47 -7.73
CA LYS A 69 -12.07 6.67 -8.63
C LYS A 69 -11.70 8.16 -8.76
N GLN A 70 -11.82 8.96 -7.71
CA GLN A 70 -11.40 10.35 -7.74
C GLN A 70 -9.88 10.48 -7.66
N GLY A 71 -9.27 10.58 -8.84
CA GLY A 71 -7.85 10.86 -9.00
C GLY A 71 -7.26 10.75 -10.42
N GLN A 72 -8.06 10.44 -11.45
CA GLN A 72 -7.61 10.46 -12.86
C GLN A 72 -8.64 11.14 -13.79
N HIS A 73 -9.08 12.34 -13.45
CA HIS A 73 -9.52 13.32 -14.46
C HIS A 73 -9.55 14.72 -13.83
N SER A 74 -8.52 15.52 -14.09
CA SER A 74 -8.50 16.99 -14.20
C SER A 74 -7.09 17.43 -14.53
#